data_AF-A0A418XX67-F1
#
_entry.id   AF-A0A418XX67-F1
#
_cell.length_a   1.000
_cell.length_b   1.000
_cell.length_c   1.000
_cell.angle_alpha   90.00
_cell.angle_beta   90.00
_cell.angle_gamma   90.00
#
_symmetry.space_group_name_H-M   'P 1'
#
loop_
_entity.id
_entity.type
_entity.pdbx_description
1 polymer ?
#
loop_
_entity_poly.entity_id
_entity_poly.type
_entity_poly.pdbx_seq_one_letter_code
_entity_poly.pdbx_strand_id
1 'polypeptide(L)'
;MFPQNRVLLQVPFYYLAMTRMNSLKGLVSNASSAWLPGVLVVTFLSDYSFLEAALHYVFTYLAFVSIYEVGYLVNDTLGTKHDETPRHRLKLKLASFEILIFVLIRVAALVVIAHLYGLFSNPAWSVSALALVVVIVMHNTIASSALKAASFFQMSMLRFSLPIIPHVGNDAVPAVLLLAIFHFVYPRFITYLDSKERLKIPERKTSRYGAQVQLLLLPTFFLLSVLMNHALPLVIWLYYLLFQFLRFLIERRRGLST
;
A
#
# COMPACT_ATOMS: atom_id res chain seq x y z
N MET A 1 18.99 -8.74 4.51
CA MET A 1 18.49 -7.79 3.48
C MET A 1 18.37 -8.55 2.18
N PHE A 2 17.43 -8.20 1.30
CA PHE A 2 17.34 -8.86 -0.02
C PHE A 2 18.53 -8.44 -0.90
N PRO A 3 19.12 -9.36 -1.69
CA PRO A 3 20.28 -9.03 -2.52
C PRO A 3 19.91 -8.04 -3.66
N GLN A 4 20.81 -7.13 -4.01
CA GLN A 4 20.64 -6.30 -5.21
C GLN A 4 21.26 -7.02 -6.41
N ASN A 5 20.46 -7.86 -7.07
CA ASN A 5 20.89 -8.62 -8.26
C ASN A 5 20.17 -8.10 -9.51
N ARG A 6 20.92 -7.74 -10.56
CA ARG A 6 20.41 -7.13 -11.80
C ARG A 6 19.31 -7.94 -12.48
N VAL A 7 19.41 -9.28 -12.45
CA VAL A 7 18.41 -10.18 -13.04
C VAL A 7 17.15 -10.23 -12.17
N LEU A 8 17.31 -10.36 -10.85
CA LEU A 8 16.15 -10.42 -9.95
C LEU A 8 15.35 -9.11 -9.93
N LEU A 9 15.99 -7.95 -10.16
CA LEU A 9 15.29 -6.67 -10.33
C LEU A 9 14.24 -6.72 -11.44
N GLN A 10 14.46 -7.55 -12.46
CA GLN A 10 13.56 -7.68 -13.60
C GLN A 10 12.28 -8.45 -13.25
N VAL A 11 12.28 -9.24 -12.18
CA VAL A 11 11.09 -9.97 -11.74
C VAL A 11 10.10 -8.99 -11.08
N PRO A 12 8.82 -8.94 -11.52
CA PRO A 12 7.80 -8.14 -10.86
C PRO A 12 7.75 -8.42 -9.35
N PHE A 13 7.42 -7.41 -8.56
CA PHE A 13 7.38 -7.47 -7.08
C PHE A 13 8.76 -7.48 -6.39
N TYR A 14 9.80 -8.04 -7.01
CA TYR A 14 11.12 -8.13 -6.38
C TYR A 14 11.72 -6.73 -6.10
N TYR A 15 11.53 -5.77 -7.01
CA TYR A 15 12.03 -4.41 -6.83
C TYR A 15 11.38 -3.74 -5.61
N LEU A 16 10.07 -3.89 -5.44
CA LEU A 16 9.32 -3.42 -4.27
C LEU A 16 9.82 -4.11 -2.99
N ALA A 17 9.95 -5.44 -3.00
CA ALA A 17 10.42 -6.21 -1.85
C ALA A 17 11.81 -5.76 -1.41
N MET A 18 12.74 -5.65 -2.35
CA MET A 18 14.11 -5.26 -2.07
C MET A 18 14.24 -3.80 -1.62
N THR A 19 13.62 -2.84 -2.32
CA THR A 19 13.83 -1.41 -2.02
C THR A 19 12.94 -0.85 -0.91
N ARG A 20 11.75 -1.42 -0.68
CA ARG A 20 10.77 -0.87 0.28
C ARG A 20 10.56 -1.75 1.51
N MET A 21 10.56 -3.07 1.35
CA MET A 21 10.40 -4.00 2.48
C MET A 21 11.76 -4.34 3.12
N ASN A 22 12.82 -4.41 2.31
CA ASN A 22 14.24 -4.58 2.67
C ASN A 22 14.59 -5.89 3.42
N SER A 23 13.64 -6.53 4.08
CA SER A 23 13.82 -7.72 4.91
C SER A 23 12.56 -8.58 4.95
N LEU A 24 12.70 -9.85 5.36
CA LEU A 24 11.56 -10.75 5.60
C LEU A 24 10.60 -10.18 6.65
N LYS A 25 11.12 -9.56 7.72
CA LYS A 25 10.30 -8.87 8.73
C LYS A 25 9.47 -7.74 8.11
N GLY A 26 10.05 -6.96 7.21
CA GLY A 26 9.34 -5.91 6.48
C GLY A 26 8.26 -6.47 5.54
N LEU A 27 8.53 -7.62 4.91
CA LEU A 27 7.57 -8.31 4.06
C LEU A 27 6.39 -8.84 4.87
N VAL A 28 6.64 -9.54 5.98
CA VAL A 28 5.59 -10.00 6.90
C VAL A 28 4.77 -8.82 7.42
N SER A 29 5.43 -7.72 7.82
CA SER A 29 4.72 -6.52 8.26
C SER A 29 3.83 -5.91 7.17
N ASN A 30 4.26 -5.89 5.92
CA ASN A 30 3.43 -5.43 4.80
C ASN A 30 2.29 -6.42 4.50
N ALA A 31 2.54 -7.72 4.58
CA ALA A 31 1.51 -8.75 4.40
C ALA A 31 0.40 -8.60 5.44
N SER A 32 0.74 -8.47 6.73
CA SER A 32 -0.24 -8.29 7.80
C SER A 32 -0.94 -6.92 7.74
N SER A 33 -0.24 -5.84 7.37
CA SER A 33 -0.86 -4.50 7.40
C SER A 33 -1.59 -4.09 6.13
N ALA A 34 -1.38 -4.80 5.01
CA ALA A 34 -1.91 -4.42 3.70
C ALA A 34 -2.59 -5.59 2.97
N TRP A 35 -1.89 -6.72 2.82
CA TRP A 35 -2.37 -7.82 1.98
C TRP A 35 -3.49 -8.59 2.62
N LEU A 36 -3.29 -9.08 3.85
CA LEU A 36 -4.32 -9.85 4.55
C LEU A 36 -5.60 -9.03 4.76
N PRO A 37 -5.56 -7.75 5.18
CA PRO A 37 -6.74 -6.89 5.18
C PRO A 37 -7.40 -6.76 3.80
N GLY A 38 -6.62 -6.62 2.73
CA GLY A 38 -7.16 -6.58 1.37
C GLY A 38 -7.85 -7.87 0.96
N VAL A 39 -7.26 -9.03 1.28
CA VAL A 39 -7.88 -10.35 1.08
C VAL A 39 -9.16 -10.49 1.88
N LEU A 40 -9.18 -10.05 3.13
CA LEU A 40 -10.39 -10.05 3.96
C LEU A 40 -11.49 -9.16 3.35
N VAL A 41 -11.16 -7.96 2.89
CA VAL A 41 -12.13 -7.08 2.21
C VAL A 41 -12.71 -7.75 0.98
N VAL A 42 -11.87 -8.37 0.14
CA VAL A 42 -12.36 -9.12 -1.04
C VAL A 42 -13.26 -10.28 -0.59
N THR A 43 -12.85 -11.09 0.39
CA THR A 43 -13.61 -12.25 0.88
C THR A 43 -14.99 -11.85 1.40
N PHE A 44 -15.12 -10.69 2.07
CA PHE A 44 -16.38 -10.26 2.68
C PHE A 44 -17.31 -9.50 1.72
N LEU A 45 -16.78 -8.92 0.64
CA LEU A 45 -17.55 -8.11 -0.33
C LEU A 45 -17.78 -8.80 -1.68
N SER A 46 -17.33 -10.06 -1.79
CA SER A 46 -17.54 -10.89 -2.98
C SER A 46 -18.07 -12.25 -2.53
N ASP A 47 -18.55 -13.04 -3.49
CA ASP A 47 -18.99 -14.41 -3.24
C ASP A 47 -17.84 -15.43 -3.24
N TYR A 48 -16.59 -14.97 -3.23
CA TYR A 48 -15.41 -15.82 -3.25
C TYR A 48 -15.18 -16.48 -1.88
N SER A 49 -14.74 -17.74 -1.89
CA SER A 49 -14.09 -18.33 -0.73
C SER A 49 -12.80 -17.56 -0.38
N PHE A 50 -12.30 -17.72 0.85
CA PHE A 50 -11.07 -17.04 1.27
C PHE A 50 -9.87 -17.35 0.35
N LEU A 51 -9.74 -18.61 -0.12
CA LEU A 51 -8.65 -19.00 -1.01
C LEU A 51 -8.76 -18.33 -2.38
N GLU A 52 -9.97 -18.31 -2.95
CA GLU A 52 -10.23 -17.62 -4.23
C GLU A 52 -9.97 -16.13 -4.10
N ALA A 53 -10.48 -15.48 -3.04
CA ALA A 53 -10.23 -14.08 -2.74
C ALA A 53 -8.73 -13.79 -2.60
N ALA A 54 -7.97 -14.68 -1.96
CA ALA A 54 -6.52 -14.53 -1.83
C ALA A 54 -5.81 -14.60 -3.19
N LEU A 55 -6.16 -15.56 -4.04
CA LEU A 55 -5.60 -15.67 -5.39
C LEU A 55 -5.95 -14.45 -6.24
N HIS A 56 -7.23 -14.08 -6.30
CA HIS A 56 -7.72 -12.91 -7.01
C HIS A 56 -7.00 -11.63 -6.55
N TYR A 57 -6.88 -11.42 -5.23
CA TYR A 57 -6.15 -10.28 -4.67
C TYR A 57 -4.67 -10.30 -5.05
N VAL A 58 -3.99 -11.45 -5.00
CA VAL A 58 -2.56 -11.54 -5.34
C VAL A 58 -2.32 -11.18 -6.81
N PHE A 59 -3.13 -11.66 -7.73
CA PHE A 59 -2.97 -11.33 -9.15
C PHE A 59 -3.28 -9.85 -9.42
N THR A 60 -4.38 -9.31 -8.91
CA THR A 60 -4.67 -7.88 -9.08
C THR A 60 -3.67 -6.99 -8.34
N TYR A 61 -3.08 -7.46 -7.24
CA TYR A 61 -1.96 -6.82 -6.58
C TYR A 61 -0.70 -6.83 -7.46
N LEU A 62 -0.40 -7.91 -8.18
CA LEU A 62 0.71 -7.97 -9.13
C LEU A 62 0.51 -7.02 -10.32
N ALA A 63 -0.72 -6.87 -10.82
CA ALA A 63 -1.05 -5.86 -11.83
C ALA A 63 -0.81 -4.44 -11.29
N PHE A 64 -1.33 -4.13 -10.09
CA PHE A 64 -1.05 -2.88 -9.40
C PHE A 64 0.46 -2.61 -9.22
N VAL A 65 1.19 -3.59 -8.70
CA VAL A 65 2.63 -3.49 -8.42
C VAL A 65 3.41 -3.27 -9.71
N SER A 66 2.98 -3.82 -10.84
CA SER A 66 3.61 -3.60 -12.13
C SER A 66 3.59 -2.12 -12.53
N ILE A 67 2.50 -1.40 -12.27
CA ILE A 67 2.44 0.06 -12.44
C ILE A 67 3.31 0.76 -11.39
N TYR A 68 3.17 0.35 -10.13
CA TYR A 68 3.77 1.04 -8.99
C TYR A 68 5.31 0.93 -8.94
N GLU A 69 5.88 -0.18 -9.40
CA GLU A 69 7.33 -0.40 -9.47
C GLU A 69 8.01 0.51 -10.49
N VAL A 70 7.36 0.81 -11.62
CA VAL A 70 7.85 1.82 -12.56
C VAL A 70 7.90 3.19 -11.88
N GLY A 71 6.84 3.56 -11.15
CA GLY A 71 6.82 4.77 -10.33
C GLY A 71 7.91 4.81 -9.26
N TYR A 72 8.27 3.67 -8.67
CA TYR A 72 9.38 3.59 -7.74
C TYR A 72 10.74 3.74 -8.38
N LEU A 73 10.95 3.15 -9.56
CA LEU A 73 12.19 3.32 -10.30
C LEU A 73 12.38 4.80 -10.69
N VAL A 74 11.31 5.46 -11.16
CA VAL A 74 11.32 6.91 -11.43
C VAL A 74 11.64 7.71 -10.17
N ASN A 75 11.05 7.36 -9.03
CA ASN A 75 11.34 8.04 -7.76
C ASN A 75 12.81 7.88 -7.33
N ASP A 76 13.34 6.67 -7.44
CA ASP A 76 14.70 6.36 -7.02
C ASP A 76 15.77 6.90 -7.99
N THR A 77 15.39 7.31 -9.21
CA THR A 77 16.33 7.82 -10.24
C THR A 77 16.18 9.32 -10.55
N LEU A 78 14.95 9.83 -10.64
CA LEU A 78 14.61 11.21 -10.98
C LEU A 78 14.05 11.99 -9.78
N GLY A 79 13.20 11.35 -8.97
CA GLY A 79 12.44 11.99 -7.89
C GLY A 79 13.31 12.53 -6.74
N THR A 80 14.50 11.97 -6.52
CA THR A 80 15.43 12.43 -5.47
C THR A 80 16.01 13.82 -5.71
N LYS A 81 15.91 14.37 -6.93
CA LYS A 81 16.44 15.70 -7.27
C LYS A 81 15.68 16.84 -6.57
N HIS A 82 14.40 16.64 -6.28
CA HIS A 82 13.51 17.66 -5.71
C HIS A 82 13.14 17.35 -4.25
N ASP A 83 13.87 16.45 -3.58
CA ASP A 83 13.56 16.02 -2.22
C ASP A 83 14.65 16.53 -1.27
N GLU A 84 14.28 17.31 -0.26
CA GLU A 84 15.20 17.86 0.76
C GLU A 84 15.90 16.74 1.55
N THR A 85 15.25 15.58 1.66
CA THR A 85 15.74 14.39 2.38
C THR A 85 15.68 13.15 1.46
N PRO A 86 16.56 13.06 0.45
CA PRO A 86 16.53 11.99 -0.53
C PRO A 86 16.91 10.65 0.12
N ARG A 87 16.19 9.59 -0.24
CA ARG A 87 16.51 8.22 0.23
C ARG A 87 17.03 7.38 -0.93
N HIS A 88 18.34 7.19 -0.98
CA HIS A 88 18.99 6.33 -1.97
C HIS A 88 18.80 4.86 -1.61
N ARG A 89 17.75 4.24 -2.14
CA ARG A 89 17.40 2.84 -1.87
C ARG A 89 18.04 1.88 -2.87
N LEU A 90 18.08 2.27 -4.14
CA LEU A 90 18.78 1.54 -5.19
C LEU A 90 20.25 2.00 -5.20
N LYS A 91 21.18 1.06 -4.97
CA LYS A 91 22.62 1.36 -4.99
C LYS A 91 23.26 1.09 -6.36
N LEU A 92 22.57 0.31 -7.18
CA LEU A 92 23.00 -0.03 -8.54
C LEU A 92 22.62 1.08 -9.52
N LYS A 93 23.55 1.46 -10.39
CA LYS A 93 23.24 2.24 -11.58
C LYS A 93 22.79 1.29 -12.70
N LEU A 94 21.54 1.43 -13.13
CA LEU A 94 20.98 0.66 -14.24
C LEU A 94 21.29 1.34 -15.57
N ALA A 95 21.68 0.55 -16.56
CA ALA A 95 21.81 1.01 -17.93
C ALA A 95 20.43 1.22 -18.57
N SER A 96 20.34 2.05 -19.62
CA SER A 96 19.08 2.37 -20.29
C SER A 96 18.35 1.12 -20.82
N PHE A 97 19.09 0.12 -21.30
CA PHE A 97 18.49 -1.15 -21.76
C PHE A 97 17.89 -1.97 -20.60
N GLU A 98 18.49 -1.94 -19.41
CA GLU A 98 17.96 -2.64 -18.22
C GLU A 98 16.68 -1.98 -17.74
N ILE A 99 16.58 -0.65 -17.84
CA ILE A 99 15.36 0.11 -17.54
C ILE A 99 14.27 -0.22 -18.57
N LEU A 100 14.62 -0.30 -19.86
CA LEU A 100 13.67 -0.68 -20.91
C LEU A 100 13.10 -2.08 -20.66
N ILE A 101 13.97 -3.08 -20.42
CA ILE A 101 13.54 -4.45 -20.08
C ILE A 101 12.67 -4.46 -18.83
N PHE A 102 13.05 -3.69 -17.80
CA PHE A 102 12.28 -3.57 -16.56
C PHE A 102 10.86 -3.11 -16.85
N VAL A 103 10.69 -2.02 -17.62
CA VAL A 103 9.37 -1.48 -17.98
C VAL A 103 8.59 -2.46 -18.84
N LEU A 104 9.20 -3.06 -19.86
CA LEU A 104 8.54 -4.01 -20.76
C LEU A 104 7.98 -5.23 -20.00
N ILE A 105 8.73 -5.79 -19.05
CA ILE A 105 8.26 -6.91 -18.22
C ILE A 105 7.05 -6.51 -17.37
N ARG A 106 7.04 -5.29 -16.79
CA ARG A 106 5.88 -4.80 -16.01
C ARG A 106 4.67 -4.56 -16.88
N VAL A 107 4.85 -3.97 -18.07
CA VAL A 107 3.76 -3.77 -19.03
C VAL A 107 3.19 -5.12 -19.48
N ALA A 108 4.04 -6.09 -19.80
CA ALA A 108 3.60 -7.44 -20.17
C ALA A 108 2.84 -8.11 -19.03
N ALA A 109 3.36 -8.10 -17.80
CA ALA A 109 2.69 -8.67 -16.63
C ALA A 109 1.33 -7.99 -16.36
N LEU A 110 1.29 -6.65 -16.43
CA LEU A 110 0.06 -5.86 -16.30
C LEU A 110 -0.97 -6.28 -17.36
N VAL A 111 -0.59 -6.31 -18.64
CA VAL A 111 -1.52 -6.62 -19.74
C VAL A 111 -2.05 -8.04 -19.63
N VAL A 112 -1.17 -9.02 -19.35
CA VAL A 112 -1.58 -10.43 -19.19
C VAL A 112 -2.56 -10.57 -18.03
N ILE A 113 -2.25 -10.04 -16.85
CA ILE A 113 -3.13 -10.14 -15.69
C ILE A 113 -4.44 -9.36 -15.93
N ALA A 114 -4.35 -8.16 -16.48
CA ALA A 114 -5.52 -7.32 -16.75
C ALA A 114 -6.48 -7.96 -17.75
N HIS A 115 -5.96 -8.69 -18.74
CA HIS A 115 -6.78 -9.46 -19.67
C HIS A 115 -7.42 -10.68 -18.98
N LEU A 116 -6.63 -11.49 -18.26
CA LEU A 116 -7.12 -12.70 -17.58
C LEU A 116 -8.19 -12.42 -16.52
N TYR A 117 -8.10 -11.28 -15.84
CA TYR A 117 -9.01 -10.88 -14.76
C TYR A 117 -10.05 -9.83 -15.20
N GLY A 118 -10.17 -9.54 -16.51
CA GLY A 118 -11.18 -8.58 -17.01
C GLY A 118 -11.03 -7.16 -16.45
N LEU A 119 -9.82 -6.76 -16.07
CA LEU A 119 -9.58 -5.46 -15.42
C LEU A 119 -9.83 -4.29 -16.38
N PHE A 120 -9.53 -4.46 -17.67
CA PHE A 120 -9.79 -3.45 -18.69
C PHE A 120 -11.28 -3.18 -18.91
N SER A 121 -12.14 -4.19 -18.70
CA SER A 121 -13.59 -4.02 -18.76
C SER A 121 -14.19 -3.41 -17.50
N ASN A 122 -13.43 -3.29 -16.41
CA ASN A 122 -13.87 -2.65 -15.18
C ASN A 122 -13.52 -1.14 -15.21
N PRO A 123 -14.50 -0.23 -15.36
CA PRO A 123 -14.22 1.20 -15.47
C PRO A 123 -13.64 1.79 -14.19
N ALA A 124 -14.13 1.36 -13.02
CA ALA A 124 -13.65 1.85 -11.73
C ALA A 124 -12.17 1.52 -11.52
N TRP A 125 -11.76 0.30 -11.89
CA TRP A 125 -10.35 -0.11 -11.85
C TRP A 125 -9.51 0.67 -12.85
N SER A 126 -9.96 0.80 -14.10
CA SER A 126 -9.23 1.50 -15.16
C SER A 126 -9.01 2.99 -14.84
N VAL A 127 -10.05 3.67 -14.34
CA VAL A 127 -9.97 5.05 -13.87
C VAL A 127 -9.02 5.16 -12.67
N SER A 128 -9.09 4.23 -11.72
CA SER A 128 -8.19 4.24 -10.55
C SER A 128 -6.74 3.97 -10.94
N ALA A 129 -6.49 3.12 -11.94
CA ALA A 129 -5.16 2.82 -12.45
C ALA A 129 -4.57 4.04 -13.18
N LEU A 130 -5.37 4.73 -13.99
CA LEU A 130 -4.99 5.99 -14.62
C LEU A 130 -4.70 7.07 -13.57
N ALA A 131 -5.57 7.21 -12.57
CA ALA A 131 -5.37 8.13 -11.46
C ALA A 131 -4.06 7.83 -10.71
N LEU A 132 -3.73 6.54 -10.51
CA LEU A 132 -2.46 6.15 -9.91
C LEU A 132 -1.26 6.60 -10.74
N VAL A 133 -1.29 6.42 -12.07
CA VAL A 133 -0.23 6.90 -12.96
C VAL A 133 -0.07 8.41 -12.86
N VAL A 134 -1.18 9.16 -12.91
CA VAL A 134 -1.18 10.63 -12.78
C VAL A 134 -0.57 11.05 -11.44
N VAL A 135 -1.01 10.44 -10.33
CA VAL A 135 -0.52 10.76 -8.99
C VAL A 135 0.96 10.39 -8.84
N ILE A 136 1.42 9.28 -9.42
CA ILE A 136 2.85 8.92 -9.45
C ILE A 136 3.66 10.01 -10.16
N VAL A 137 3.20 10.48 -11.32
CA VAL A 137 3.88 11.56 -12.06
C VAL A 137 3.91 12.82 -11.19
N MET A 138 2.77 13.26 -10.67
CA MET A 138 2.67 14.42 -9.77
C MET A 138 3.62 14.30 -8.57
N HIS A 139 3.66 13.15 -7.89
CA HIS A 139 4.51 12.94 -6.72
C HIS A 139 6.00 13.10 -7.03
N ASN A 140 6.41 12.74 -8.24
CA ASN A 140 7.80 12.82 -8.68
C ASN A 140 8.19 14.18 -9.27
N THR A 141 7.22 14.98 -9.74
CA THR A 141 7.47 16.30 -10.34
C THR A 141 7.23 17.47 -9.39
N ILE A 142 6.37 17.32 -8.38
CA ILE A 142 6.10 18.38 -7.40
C ILE A 142 7.36 18.68 -6.58
N ALA A 143 7.84 19.92 -6.64
CA ALA A 143 8.94 20.40 -5.81
C ALA A 143 8.49 20.70 -4.36
N SER A 144 7.27 21.22 -4.19
CA SER A 144 6.74 21.60 -2.86
C SER A 144 6.59 20.38 -1.95
N SER A 145 7.30 20.40 -0.82
CA SER A 145 7.28 19.37 0.20
C SER A 145 5.87 19.13 0.76
N ALA A 146 5.09 20.20 0.98
CA ALA A 146 3.71 20.12 1.45
C ALA A 146 2.79 19.43 0.43
N LEU A 147 2.87 19.81 -0.84
CA LEU A 147 2.06 19.20 -1.91
C LEU A 147 2.47 17.73 -2.19
N LYS A 148 3.73 17.38 -1.95
CA LYS A 148 4.21 15.99 -1.95
C LYS A 148 3.52 15.12 -0.89
N ALA A 149 3.15 15.70 0.25
CA ALA A 149 2.40 14.97 1.27
C ALA A 149 0.99 14.61 0.77
N ALA A 150 0.31 15.55 0.11
CA ALA A 150 -1.01 15.30 -0.49
C ALA A 150 -0.96 14.22 -1.57
N SER A 151 0.04 14.22 -2.45
CA SER A 151 0.22 13.14 -3.43
C SER A 151 0.58 11.80 -2.77
N PHE A 152 1.38 11.79 -1.70
CA PHE A 152 1.65 10.56 -0.94
C PHE A 152 0.39 9.96 -0.33
N PHE A 153 -0.53 10.79 0.17
CA PHE A 153 -1.83 10.35 0.68
C PHE A 153 -2.61 9.62 -0.42
N GLN A 154 -2.73 10.23 -1.60
CA GLN A 154 -3.42 9.65 -2.76
C GLN A 154 -2.75 8.36 -3.23
N MET A 155 -1.41 8.32 -3.35
CA MET A 155 -0.67 7.10 -3.70
C MET A 155 -0.91 5.98 -2.69
N SER A 156 -0.94 6.30 -1.39
CA SER A 156 -1.16 5.32 -0.34
C SER A 156 -2.59 4.78 -0.36
N MET A 157 -3.57 5.64 -0.64
CA MET A 157 -4.97 5.24 -0.79
C MET A 157 -5.13 4.27 -1.96
N LEU A 158 -4.66 4.67 -3.15
CA LEU A 158 -4.72 3.85 -4.36
C LEU A 158 -3.92 2.55 -4.23
N ARG A 159 -2.78 2.57 -3.52
CA ARG A 159 -2.00 1.36 -3.23
C ARG A 159 -2.81 0.28 -2.49
N PHE A 160 -3.70 0.69 -1.60
CA PHE A 160 -4.52 -0.26 -0.84
C PHE A 160 -5.76 -0.67 -1.64
N SER A 161 -6.42 0.28 -2.30
CA SER A 161 -7.71 0.04 -2.94
C SER A 161 -7.62 -0.60 -4.33
N LEU A 162 -6.61 -0.26 -5.15
CA LEU A 162 -6.52 -0.74 -6.55
C LEU A 162 -6.63 -2.27 -6.70
N PRO A 163 -5.97 -3.08 -5.85
CA PRO A 163 -6.09 -4.54 -5.91
C PRO A 163 -7.49 -5.07 -5.52
N ILE A 164 -8.28 -4.29 -4.79
CA ILE A 164 -9.58 -4.68 -4.21
C ILE A 164 -10.74 -4.28 -5.13
N ILE A 165 -10.66 -3.07 -5.72
CA ILE A 165 -11.71 -2.49 -6.56
C ILE A 165 -12.31 -3.43 -7.63
N PRO A 166 -11.54 -4.28 -8.35
CA PRO A 166 -12.14 -5.07 -9.43
C PRO A 166 -13.00 -6.23 -8.92
N HIS A 167 -12.92 -6.54 -7.62
CA HIS A 167 -13.60 -7.68 -6.99
C HIS A 167 -14.78 -7.28 -6.12
N VAL A 168 -15.13 -6.00 -6.07
CA VAL A 168 -16.22 -5.48 -5.24
C VAL A 168 -17.23 -4.72 -6.11
N GLY A 169 -18.48 -4.66 -5.66
CA GLY A 169 -19.50 -3.82 -6.30
C GLY A 169 -19.10 -2.34 -6.28
N ASN A 170 -19.55 -1.57 -7.29
CA ASN A 170 -19.27 -0.14 -7.40
C ASN A 170 -19.80 0.66 -6.18
N ASP A 171 -20.90 0.19 -5.60
CA ASP A 171 -21.51 0.68 -4.37
C ASP A 171 -20.62 0.48 -3.12
N ALA A 172 -19.75 -0.53 -3.13
CA ALA A 172 -18.82 -0.81 -2.04
C ALA A 172 -17.49 -0.03 -2.15
N VAL A 173 -17.17 0.56 -3.30
CA VAL A 173 -15.91 1.30 -3.52
C VAL A 173 -15.70 2.43 -2.50
N PRO A 174 -16.69 3.28 -2.16
CA PRO A 174 -16.51 4.30 -1.12
C PRO A 174 -16.11 3.72 0.23
N ALA A 175 -16.66 2.56 0.61
CA ALA A 175 -16.29 1.88 1.85
C ALA A 175 -14.86 1.37 1.82
N VAL A 176 -14.41 0.79 0.69
CA VAL A 176 -13.01 0.38 0.49
C VAL A 176 -12.06 1.58 0.64
N LEU A 177 -12.42 2.75 0.09
CA LEU A 177 -11.63 3.97 0.23
C LEU A 177 -11.58 4.46 1.68
N LEU A 178 -12.70 4.44 2.42
CA LEU A 178 -12.72 4.82 3.84
C LEU A 178 -11.87 3.87 4.69
N LEU A 179 -11.99 2.56 4.46
CA LEU A 179 -11.15 1.55 5.11
C LEU A 179 -9.66 1.79 4.80
N ALA A 180 -9.33 2.06 3.54
CA ALA A 180 -7.98 2.43 3.13
C ALA A 180 -7.49 3.66 3.89
N ILE A 181 -8.29 4.73 3.95
CA ILE A 181 -7.92 6.01 4.57
C ILE A 181 -7.57 5.82 6.05
N PHE A 182 -8.46 5.22 6.83
CA PHE A 182 -8.30 5.15 8.28
C PHE A 182 -7.28 4.09 8.72
N HIS A 183 -7.26 2.91 8.08
CA HIS A 183 -6.42 1.81 8.53
C HIS A 183 -5.08 1.69 7.82
N PHE A 184 -4.98 2.17 6.58
CA PHE A 184 -3.76 2.07 5.79
C PHE A 184 -3.08 3.43 5.60
N VAL A 185 -3.82 4.44 5.12
CA VAL A 185 -3.25 5.74 4.76
C VAL A 185 -2.88 6.55 6.00
N TYR A 186 -3.80 6.76 6.92
CA TYR A 186 -3.60 7.58 8.12
C TYR A 186 -2.33 7.20 8.90
N PRO A 187 -2.12 5.94 9.34
CA PRO A 187 -0.91 5.57 10.08
C PRO A 187 0.37 5.73 9.23
N ARG A 188 0.30 5.46 7.92
CA ARG A 188 1.43 5.64 7.00
C ARG A 188 1.73 7.10 6.73
N PHE A 189 0.72 7.95 6.69
CA PHE A 189 0.82 9.37 6.40
C PHE A 189 1.50 10.10 7.56
N ILE A 190 1.07 9.84 8.79
CA ILE A 190 1.74 10.36 9.98
C ILE A 190 3.20 9.88 10.03
N THR A 191 3.44 8.60 9.75
CA THR A 191 4.80 8.04 9.67
C THR A 191 5.64 8.70 8.57
N TYR A 192 5.05 8.98 7.42
CA TYR A 192 5.71 9.65 6.31
C TYR A 192 6.15 11.06 6.70
N LEU A 193 5.23 11.87 7.27
CA LEU A 193 5.50 13.23 7.71
C LEU A 193 6.59 13.28 8.79
N ASP A 194 6.52 12.41 9.80
CA ASP A 194 7.55 12.29 10.85
C ASP A 194 8.91 11.92 10.25
N SER A 195 8.94 10.94 9.34
CA SER A 195 10.18 10.49 8.70
C SER A 195 10.79 11.49 7.70
N LYS A 196 10.04 12.57 7.42
CA LYS A 196 10.45 13.72 6.61
C LYS A 196 10.63 14.98 7.46
N GLU A 197 10.59 14.82 8.79
CA GLU A 197 10.74 15.90 9.79
C GLU A 197 9.70 17.01 9.71
N ARG A 198 8.53 16.73 9.12
CA ARG A 198 7.43 17.69 8.89
C ARG A 198 6.40 17.71 10.01
N LEU A 199 6.37 16.67 10.83
CA LEU A 199 5.43 16.52 11.94
C LEU A 199 6.10 15.73 13.06
N LYS A 200 6.17 16.29 14.26
CA LYS A 200 6.73 15.61 15.43
C LYS A 200 5.60 15.25 16.39
N ILE A 201 5.36 13.95 16.55
CA ILE A 201 4.42 13.39 17.53
C ILE A 201 5.19 12.37 18.36
N PRO A 202 5.80 12.78 19.49
CA PRO A 202 6.63 11.91 20.32
C PRO A 202 5.91 10.62 20.74
N GLU A 203 4.62 10.73 21.10
CA GLU A 203 3.79 9.65 21.62
C GLU A 203 3.62 8.52 20.59
N ARG A 204 3.74 8.81 19.29
CA ARG A 204 3.64 7.82 18.22
C ARG A 204 4.65 6.69 18.36
N LYS A 205 5.83 6.99 18.94
CA LYS A 205 6.90 6.02 19.14
C LYS A 205 6.62 5.08 20.31
N THR A 206 5.64 5.39 21.15
CA THR A 206 5.26 4.52 22.27
C THR A 206 4.57 3.26 21.77
N SER A 207 4.75 2.18 22.52
CA SER A 207 4.15 0.87 22.20
C SER A 207 2.61 0.87 22.28
N ARG A 208 2.01 1.84 23.00
CA ARG A 208 0.56 1.92 23.23
C ARG A 208 -0.19 2.69 22.15
N TYR A 209 0.49 3.61 21.47
CA TYR A 209 -0.13 4.55 20.53
C TYR A 209 -0.99 3.87 19.47
N GLY A 210 -0.46 2.80 18.84
CA GLY A 210 -1.18 2.07 17.79
C GLY A 210 -2.53 1.51 18.28
N ALA A 211 -2.55 0.89 19.46
CA ALA A 211 -3.77 0.32 20.03
C ALA A 211 -4.75 1.42 20.48
N GLN A 212 -4.26 2.51 21.07
CA GLN A 212 -5.08 3.65 21.46
C GLN A 212 -5.78 4.31 20.26
N VAL A 213 -5.05 4.50 19.15
CA VAL A 213 -5.64 5.01 17.90
C VAL A 213 -6.75 4.09 17.40
N GLN A 214 -6.54 2.77 17.41
CA GLN A 214 -7.60 1.84 16.99
C GLN A 214 -8.83 1.94 17.90
N LEU A 215 -8.66 1.99 19.23
CA LEU A 215 -9.80 2.15 20.15
C LEU A 215 -10.57 3.46 19.89
N LEU A 216 -9.88 4.57 19.61
CA LEU A 216 -10.51 5.85 19.29
C LEU A 216 -11.28 5.83 17.96
N LEU A 217 -10.92 4.94 17.02
CA LEU A 217 -11.62 4.79 15.75
C LEU A 217 -12.91 3.96 15.85
N LEU A 218 -13.15 3.27 16.97
CA LEU A 218 -14.32 2.39 17.15
C LEU A 218 -15.66 3.08 16.84
N PRO A 219 -15.99 4.30 17.34
CA PRO A 219 -17.26 4.94 17.03
C PRO A 219 -17.46 5.16 15.53
N THR A 220 -16.38 5.48 14.80
CA THR A 220 -16.43 5.67 13.34
C THR A 220 -16.72 4.34 12.63
N PHE A 221 -16.05 3.25 13.02
CA PHE A 221 -16.26 1.95 12.39
C PHE A 221 -17.58 1.28 12.77
N PHE A 222 -18.08 1.56 13.97
CA PHE A 222 -19.43 1.18 14.37
C PHE A 222 -20.46 1.89 13.49
N LEU A 223 -20.37 3.22 13.37
CA LEU A 223 -21.25 4.00 12.50
C LEU A 223 -21.19 3.52 11.04
N LEU A 224 -19.99 3.31 10.49
CA LEU A 224 -19.83 2.79 9.12
C LEU A 224 -20.49 1.42 8.94
N SER A 225 -20.38 0.53 9.93
CA SER A 225 -21.02 -0.79 9.85
C SER A 225 -22.55 -0.69 9.85
N VAL A 226 -23.12 0.25 10.63
CA VAL A 226 -24.56 0.53 10.63
C VAL A 226 -25.01 1.14 9.29
N LEU A 227 -24.31 2.16 8.80
CA LEU A 227 -24.66 2.84 7.53
C LEU A 227 -24.55 1.93 6.32
N MET A 228 -23.58 1.02 6.31
CA MET A 228 -23.40 0.03 5.26
C MET A 228 -24.30 -1.20 5.42
N ASN A 229 -24.99 -1.33 6.57
CA ASN A 229 -25.68 -2.56 6.96
C ASN A 229 -24.78 -3.81 6.80
N HIS A 230 -23.51 -3.72 7.17
CA HIS A 230 -22.51 -4.77 6.96
C HIS A 230 -21.47 -4.79 8.08
N ALA A 231 -21.07 -5.98 8.55
CA ALA A 231 -20.11 -6.13 9.64
C ALA A 231 -18.64 -5.87 9.23
N LEU A 232 -18.37 -5.61 7.95
CA LEU A 232 -17.01 -5.57 7.40
C LEU A 232 -16.16 -4.48 8.07
N PRO A 233 -16.65 -3.23 8.23
CA PRO A 233 -15.83 -2.18 8.82
C PRO A 233 -15.39 -2.53 10.26
N LEU A 234 -16.26 -3.14 11.05
CA LEU A 234 -15.93 -3.64 12.40
C LEU A 234 -14.96 -4.84 12.37
N VAL A 235 -15.10 -5.78 11.43
CA VAL A 235 -14.17 -6.91 11.28
C VAL A 235 -12.76 -6.42 10.96
N ILE A 236 -12.62 -5.49 10.02
CA ILE A 236 -11.33 -4.90 9.65
C ILE A 236 -10.76 -4.09 10.82
N TRP A 237 -11.58 -3.30 11.51
CA TRP A 237 -11.18 -2.60 12.73
C TRP A 237 -10.64 -3.55 13.79
N LEU A 238 -11.37 -4.63 14.08
CA LEU A 238 -10.97 -5.64 15.06
C LEU A 238 -9.64 -6.29 14.66
N TYR A 239 -9.47 -6.60 13.37
CA TYR A 239 -8.20 -7.09 12.84
C TYR A 239 -7.04 -6.14 13.17
N TYR A 240 -7.18 -4.84 12.88
CA TYR A 240 -6.12 -3.87 13.14
C TYR A 240 -5.90 -3.62 14.64
N LEU A 241 -6.95 -3.66 15.46
CA LEU A 241 -6.83 -3.61 16.92
C LEU A 241 -5.99 -4.79 17.44
N LEU A 242 -6.32 -6.02 17.03
CA LEU A 242 -5.57 -7.22 17.41
C LEU A 242 -4.12 -7.16 16.92
N PHE A 243 -3.89 -6.71 15.68
CA PHE A 243 -2.55 -6.52 15.14
C PHE A 243 -1.71 -5.55 15.99
N GLN A 244 -2.28 -4.40 16.36
CA GLN A 244 -1.57 -3.42 17.20
C GLN A 244 -1.40 -3.92 18.64
N PHE A 245 -2.36 -4.66 19.18
CA PHE A 245 -2.26 -5.25 20.51
C PHE A 245 -1.15 -6.31 20.58
N LEU A 246 -1.05 -7.19 19.58
CA LEU A 246 0.04 -8.16 19.47
C LEU A 246 1.40 -7.46 19.36
N ARG A 247 1.47 -6.38 18.57
CA ARG A 247 2.69 -5.58 18.46
C ARG A 247 3.08 -4.96 19.80
N PHE A 248 2.12 -4.38 20.54
CA PHE A 248 2.34 -3.86 21.89
C PHE A 248 2.91 -4.93 22.82
N LEU A 249 2.35 -6.14 22.84
CA LEU A 249 2.84 -7.25 23.67
C LEU A 249 4.28 -7.64 23.32
N ILE A 250 4.63 -7.68 22.03
CA ILE A 250 5.99 -7.99 21.57
C ILE A 250 6.98 -6.89 21.98
N GLU A 251 6.62 -5.62 21.81
CA GLU A 251 7.48 -4.49 22.17
C GLU A 251 7.70 -4.41 23.68
N ARG A 252 6.64 -4.63 24.47
CA ARG A 252 6.72 -4.72 25.94
C ARG A 252 7.65 -5.84 26.40
N ARG A 253 7.57 -7.04 25.81
CA ARG A 253 8.47 -8.17 26.13
C ARG A 253 9.93 -7.89 25.80
N ARG A 254 10.21 -7.01 24.84
CA ARG A 254 11.58 -6.63 24.44
C ARG A 254 12.19 -5.49 25.26
N GLY A 255 11.47 -4.98 26.28
CA GLY A 255 11.92 -3.82 27.05
C GLY A 255 11.99 -2.53 26.23
N LEU A 256 11.34 -2.50 25.06
CA LEU A 256 11.29 -1.34 24.17
C LEU A 256 10.12 -0.40 24.51
N SER A 257 9.45 -0.62 25.65
CA SER A 257 8.36 0.23 26.12
C SER A 257 8.92 1.53 26.69
N THR A 258 9.08 2.52 25.83
CA THR A 258 8.80 3.91 26.23
C THR A 258 7.35 4.25 25.90
#